data_AF-A0A4Y2GYC4-F1
#
_entry.id   AF-A0A4Y2GYC4-F1
#
_cell.length_a   1.000
_cell.length_b   1.000
_cell.length_c   1.000
_cell.angle_alpha   90.00
_cell.angle_beta   90.00
_cell.angle_gamma   90.00
#
_symmetry.space_group_name_H-M   'P 1'
#
loop_
_entity.id
_entity.type
_entity.pdbx_description
1 polymer ?
#
loop_
_entity_poly.entity_id
_entity_poly.type
_entity_poly.pdbx_seq_one_letter_code
_entity_poly.pdbx_strand_id
1 'polypeptide(L)'
;MHAGVGKKMAALNDGVVYISQWDMVLGQWAFVGPIVLCPSLVGLHGWTNDDYDAILHFWRTTGYLFGIEDKYNLCQGSYNQVLTACESMLHKEYKPVVEKSDPISVVLAKNSTEAMSMVVPLYTWPALATYIYELVGLPCPVKMGIIDNICYSLIHFMMTFLMKFDRVRVCVNKLTRWKIKAAERKDLQFMEKKDVQLLLEQYN
;
A
#
# COMPACT_ATOMS: atom_id res chain seq x y z
N MET A 1 -16.86 8.49 -3.79
CA MET A 1 -15.67 8.96 -4.54
C MET A 1 -15.54 8.26 -5.89
N HIS A 2 -15.36 6.94 -5.94
CA HIS A 2 -15.15 6.17 -7.19
C HIS A 2 -16.19 6.42 -8.28
N ALA A 3 -17.49 6.31 -7.99
CA ALA A 3 -18.55 6.61 -8.97
C ALA A 3 -18.48 8.05 -9.53
N GLY A 4 -18.06 9.01 -8.71
CA GLY A 4 -17.88 10.41 -9.12
C GLY A 4 -16.70 10.58 -10.07
N VAL A 5 -15.58 9.89 -9.82
CA VAL A 5 -14.42 9.87 -10.73
C VAL A 5 -14.77 9.14 -12.02
N GLY A 6 -15.39 7.96 -11.95
CA GLY A 6 -15.82 7.20 -13.13
C GLY A 6 -16.72 8.03 -14.05
N LYS A 7 -17.70 8.76 -13.50
CA LYS A 7 -18.55 9.67 -14.28
C LYS A 7 -17.78 10.82 -14.93
N LYS A 8 -16.81 11.41 -14.22
CA LYS A 8 -15.98 12.49 -14.77
C LYS A 8 -15.07 11.98 -15.89
N MET A 9 -14.45 10.83 -15.70
CA MET A 9 -13.54 10.25 -16.69
C MET A 9 -14.29 9.73 -17.93
N ALA A 10 -15.53 9.26 -17.77
CA ALA A 10 -16.38 8.89 -18.90
C ALA A 10 -16.62 10.06 -19.88
N ALA A 11 -16.50 11.32 -19.45
CA ALA A 11 -16.61 12.48 -20.32
C ALA A 11 -15.47 12.60 -21.35
N LEU A 12 -14.37 11.85 -21.17
CA LEU A 12 -13.27 11.79 -22.14
C LEU A 12 -13.66 11.07 -23.43
N ASN A 13 -14.71 10.22 -23.42
CA ASN A 13 -15.17 9.45 -24.58
C ASN A 13 -14.06 8.67 -25.30
N ASP A 14 -13.09 8.16 -24.56
CA ASP A 14 -11.93 7.39 -25.07
C ASP A 14 -12.20 5.88 -25.15
N GLY A 15 -13.42 5.44 -24.80
CA GLY A 15 -13.81 4.03 -24.79
C GLY A 15 -13.34 3.25 -23.56
N VAL A 16 -12.74 3.91 -22.56
CA VAL A 16 -12.23 3.26 -21.34
C VAL A 16 -13.27 3.30 -20.23
N VAL A 17 -13.48 2.15 -19.57
CA VAL A 17 -14.32 2.07 -18.36
C VAL A 17 -13.43 2.29 -17.14
N TYR A 18 -13.42 3.51 -16.63
CA TYR A 18 -12.63 3.88 -15.46
C TYR A 18 -13.27 3.40 -14.16
N ILE A 19 -12.46 2.78 -13.29
CA ILE A 19 -12.88 2.25 -11.99
C ILE A 19 -13.96 1.18 -12.16
N SER A 20 -13.69 0.24 -13.05
CA SER A 20 -14.46 -0.98 -13.25
C SER A 20 -14.40 -1.89 -12.02
N GLN A 21 -15.25 -2.92 -11.98
CA GLN A 21 -15.16 -3.98 -10.96
C GLN A 21 -13.78 -4.63 -10.96
N TRP A 22 -13.14 -4.77 -12.13
CA TRP A 22 -11.79 -5.29 -12.25
C TRP A 22 -10.75 -4.38 -11.59
N ASP A 23 -10.81 -3.07 -11.85
CA ASP A 23 -9.90 -2.10 -11.22
C ASP A 23 -10.04 -2.11 -9.69
N MET A 24 -11.26 -2.27 -9.19
CA MET A 24 -11.55 -2.38 -7.76
C MET A 24 -10.95 -3.64 -7.14
N VAL A 25 -11.02 -4.77 -7.86
CA VAL A 25 -10.43 -6.05 -7.44
C VAL A 25 -8.90 -5.99 -7.45
N LEU A 26 -8.29 -5.35 -8.45
CA LEU A 26 -6.85 -5.04 -8.43
C LEU A 26 -6.53 -4.16 -7.21
N GLY A 27 -7.33 -3.12 -6.94
CA GLY A 27 -7.21 -2.33 -5.72
C GLY A 27 -7.20 -3.19 -4.44
N GLN A 28 -8.11 -4.17 -4.35
CA GLN A 28 -8.17 -5.11 -3.21
C GLN A 28 -6.94 -6.03 -3.17
N TRP A 29 -6.46 -6.52 -4.32
CA TRP A 29 -5.25 -7.34 -4.40
C TRP A 29 -4.03 -6.62 -3.84
N ALA A 30 -3.87 -5.32 -4.08
CA ALA A 30 -2.73 -4.55 -3.57
C ALA A 30 -2.58 -4.60 -2.04
N PHE A 31 -3.67 -4.81 -1.31
CA PHE A 31 -3.66 -4.98 0.15
C PHE A 31 -3.56 -6.44 0.60
N VAL A 32 -4.14 -7.37 -0.16
CA VAL A 32 -4.31 -8.78 0.27
C VAL A 32 -3.23 -9.70 -0.31
N GLY A 33 -2.82 -9.48 -1.56
CA GLY A 33 -1.84 -10.29 -2.27
C GLY A 33 -0.54 -10.47 -1.48
N PRO A 34 0.14 -9.38 -1.06
CA PRO A 34 1.37 -9.48 -0.28
C PRO A 34 1.21 -10.21 1.05
N ILE A 35 0.04 -10.10 1.71
CA ILE A 35 -0.26 -10.78 2.97
C ILE A 35 -0.24 -12.30 2.80
N VAL A 36 -0.91 -12.81 1.76
CA VAL A 36 -1.06 -14.26 1.55
C VAL A 36 0.12 -14.87 0.79
N LEU A 37 0.77 -14.11 -0.11
CA LEU A 37 1.88 -14.60 -0.94
C LEU A 37 3.24 -14.43 -0.28
N CYS A 38 3.43 -13.36 0.51
CA CYS A 38 4.74 -12.98 1.03
C CYS A 38 4.70 -12.58 2.51
N PRO A 39 4.08 -13.38 3.41
CA PRO A 39 3.81 -12.98 4.79
C PRO A 39 5.08 -12.53 5.54
N SER A 40 6.21 -13.21 5.33
CA SER A 40 7.48 -12.85 5.97
C SER A 40 8.04 -11.49 5.51
N LEU A 41 7.86 -11.13 4.24
CA LEU A 41 8.29 -9.84 3.68
C LEU A 41 7.36 -8.70 4.13
N VAL A 42 6.14 -9.00 4.55
CA VAL A 42 5.25 -7.99 5.16
C VAL A 42 5.24 -8.03 6.69
N GLY A 43 6.18 -8.75 7.30
CA GLY A 43 6.34 -8.81 8.76
C GLY A 43 5.27 -9.61 9.49
N LEU A 44 4.52 -10.45 8.78
CA LEU A 44 3.51 -11.33 9.34
C LEU A 44 4.13 -12.69 9.65
N HIS A 45 4.39 -12.93 10.92
CA HIS A 45 4.98 -14.16 11.43
C HIS A 45 4.09 -14.80 12.47
N GLY A 46 4.01 -16.13 12.44
CA GLY A 46 3.26 -16.92 13.43
C GLY A 46 1.74 -16.81 13.30
N TRP A 47 1.23 -16.37 12.15
CA TRP A 47 -0.20 -16.34 11.87
C TRP A 47 -0.77 -17.76 11.75
N THR A 48 -1.92 -17.94 12.38
CA THR A 48 -2.74 -19.16 12.31
C THR A 48 -3.70 -19.10 11.14
N ASN A 49 -4.37 -20.22 10.84
CA ASN A 49 -5.44 -20.23 9.84
C ASN A 49 -6.58 -19.26 10.22
N ASP A 50 -6.90 -19.14 11.51
CA ASP A 50 -7.93 -18.21 12.00
C ASP A 50 -7.55 -16.75 11.74
N ASP A 51 -6.26 -16.38 11.86
CA ASP A 51 -5.78 -15.03 11.54
C ASP A 51 -5.93 -14.73 10.05
N TYR A 52 -5.64 -15.70 9.19
CA TYR A 52 -5.85 -15.56 7.74
C TYR A 52 -7.34 -15.47 7.40
N ASP A 53 -8.19 -16.30 7.99
CA ASP A 53 -9.63 -16.24 7.77
C ASP A 53 -10.21 -14.89 8.25
N ALA A 54 -9.72 -14.36 9.38
CA ALA A 54 -10.11 -13.06 9.89
C ALA A 54 -9.71 -11.91 8.94
N ILE A 55 -8.47 -11.88 8.45
CA ILE A 55 -8.04 -10.81 7.54
C ILE A 55 -8.75 -10.89 6.19
N LEU A 56 -9.01 -12.10 5.69
CA LEU A 56 -9.73 -12.31 4.44
C LEU A 56 -11.20 -11.93 4.59
N HIS A 57 -11.84 -12.26 5.72
CA HIS A 57 -13.19 -11.80 6.03
C HIS A 57 -13.28 -10.28 6.12
N PHE A 58 -12.29 -9.64 6.76
CA PHE A 58 -12.20 -8.18 6.84
C PHE A 58 -12.14 -7.57 5.44
N TRP A 59 -11.20 -7.99 4.60
CA TRP A 59 -11.05 -7.44 3.26
C TRP A 59 -12.18 -7.81 2.31
N ARG A 60 -12.82 -8.97 2.48
CA ARG A 60 -14.05 -9.31 1.78
C ARG A 60 -15.15 -8.31 2.09
N THR A 61 -15.35 -8.02 3.36
CA THR A 61 -16.37 -7.05 3.82
C THR A 61 -16.04 -5.64 3.33
N THR A 62 -14.78 -5.22 3.40
CA THR A 62 -14.33 -3.94 2.84
C THR A 62 -14.59 -3.86 1.32
N GLY A 63 -14.30 -4.93 0.58
CA GLY A 63 -14.58 -5.00 -0.86
C GLY A 63 -16.06 -4.83 -1.18
N TYR A 64 -16.93 -5.52 -0.43
CA TYR A 64 -18.39 -5.37 -0.54
C TYR A 64 -18.82 -3.92 -0.27
N LEU A 65 -18.30 -3.29 0.80
CA LEU A 65 -18.61 -1.89 1.14
C LEU A 65 -18.10 -0.89 0.09
N PHE A 66 -17.02 -1.22 -0.62
CA PHE A 66 -16.55 -0.44 -1.77
C PHE A 66 -17.37 -0.67 -3.05
N GLY A 67 -18.32 -1.60 -3.02
CA GLY A 67 -19.21 -1.91 -4.15
C GLY A 67 -18.70 -2.99 -5.08
N ILE A 68 -17.73 -3.82 -4.65
CA ILE A 68 -17.32 -5.01 -5.39
C ILE A 68 -18.43 -6.05 -5.28
N GLU A 69 -18.96 -6.53 -6.41
CA GLU A 69 -19.95 -7.61 -6.41
C GLU A 69 -19.32 -8.90 -5.83
N ASP A 70 -20.06 -9.65 -5.02
CA ASP A 70 -19.53 -10.82 -4.30
C ASP A 70 -18.87 -11.87 -5.21
N LYS A 71 -19.37 -12.03 -6.44
CA LYS A 71 -18.79 -12.94 -7.46
C LYS A 71 -17.41 -12.50 -7.96
N TYR A 72 -17.06 -11.23 -7.81
CA TYR A 72 -15.78 -10.66 -8.23
C TYR A 72 -14.82 -10.42 -7.06
N ASN A 73 -15.32 -10.46 -5.82
CA ASN A 73 -14.54 -10.17 -4.63
C ASN A 73 -13.38 -11.17 -4.46
N LEU A 74 -12.15 -10.66 -4.43
CA LEU A 74 -10.94 -11.49 -4.38
C LEU A 74 -10.87 -12.34 -3.12
N CYS A 75 -11.41 -11.82 -2.02
CA CYS A 75 -11.39 -12.49 -0.71
C CYS A 75 -12.59 -13.44 -0.51
N GLN A 76 -13.32 -13.76 -1.58
CA GLN A 76 -14.41 -14.72 -1.55
C GLN A 76 -13.86 -16.15 -1.57
N GLY A 77 -14.44 -17.02 -0.73
CA GLY A 77 -14.06 -18.43 -0.63
C GLY A 77 -13.09 -18.74 0.51
N SER A 78 -12.41 -19.88 0.39
CA SER A 78 -11.40 -20.37 1.33
C SER A 78 -10.03 -19.73 1.10
N TYR A 79 -9.15 -19.77 2.11
CA TYR A 79 -7.78 -19.29 2.02
C TYR A 79 -7.04 -19.79 0.76
N ASN A 80 -7.12 -21.09 0.45
CA ASN A 80 -6.44 -21.67 -0.71
C ASN A 80 -6.95 -21.10 -2.04
N GLN A 81 -8.26 -20.82 -2.15
CA GLN A 81 -8.82 -20.21 -3.36
C GLN A 81 -8.33 -18.78 -3.52
N VAL A 82 -8.28 -18.01 -2.44
CA VAL A 82 -7.74 -16.64 -2.45
C VAL A 82 -6.26 -16.65 -2.78
N LEU A 83 -5.48 -17.58 -2.20
CA LEU A 83 -4.06 -17.74 -2.47
C LEU A 83 -3.80 -17.99 -3.96
N THR A 84 -4.51 -18.96 -4.57
CA THR A 84 -4.40 -19.26 -6.01
C THR A 84 -4.83 -18.08 -6.88
N ALA A 85 -5.89 -17.37 -6.51
CA ALA A 85 -6.34 -16.18 -7.23
C ALA A 85 -5.28 -15.06 -7.17
N CYS A 86 -4.72 -14.81 -5.98
CA CYS A 86 -3.66 -13.83 -5.77
C CYS A 86 -2.40 -14.17 -6.57
N GLU A 87 -1.99 -15.44 -6.61
CA GLU A 87 -0.86 -15.91 -7.41
C GLU A 87 -1.12 -15.71 -8.91
N SER A 88 -2.31 -16.07 -9.41
CA SER A 88 -2.69 -15.83 -10.80
C SER A 88 -2.65 -14.33 -11.15
N MET A 89 -3.17 -13.46 -10.28
CA MET A 89 -3.13 -12.00 -10.50
C MET A 89 -1.71 -11.44 -10.45
N LEU A 90 -0.85 -11.94 -9.55
CA LEU A 90 0.55 -11.55 -9.50
C LEU A 90 1.22 -11.75 -10.87
N HIS A 91 1.00 -12.92 -11.46
CA HIS A 91 1.65 -13.31 -12.71
C HIS A 91 1.03 -12.68 -13.95
N LYS A 92 -0.29 -12.54 -14.00
CA LYS A 92 -0.99 -12.05 -15.20
C LYS A 92 -1.11 -10.53 -15.25
N GLU A 93 -1.26 -9.88 -14.11
CA GLU A 93 -1.60 -8.45 -14.03
C GLU A 93 -0.45 -7.62 -13.47
N TYR A 94 0.08 -7.99 -12.30
CA TYR A 94 1.04 -7.15 -11.58
C TYR A 94 2.45 -7.21 -12.14
N LYS A 95 3.01 -8.40 -12.32
CA LYS A 95 4.38 -8.58 -12.83
C LYS A 95 4.60 -7.84 -14.16
N PRO A 96 3.72 -7.97 -15.18
CA PRO A 96 3.92 -7.26 -16.45
C PRO A 96 3.89 -5.73 -16.31
N VAL A 97 3.00 -5.20 -15.47
CA VAL A 97 2.87 -3.75 -15.25
C VAL A 97 4.05 -3.20 -14.47
N VAL A 98 4.54 -3.92 -13.45
CA VAL A 98 5.72 -3.49 -12.68
C VAL A 98 6.98 -3.55 -13.55
N GLU A 99 7.18 -4.63 -14.32
CA GLU A 99 8.33 -4.77 -15.23
C GLU A 99 8.39 -3.63 -16.25
N LYS A 100 7.23 -3.18 -16.74
CA LYS A 100 7.10 -2.08 -17.71
C LYS A 100 6.33 -0.91 -17.12
N SER A 101 6.76 -0.47 -15.93
CA SER A 101 6.13 0.63 -15.22
C SER A 101 6.13 1.92 -16.06
N ASP A 102 4.97 2.56 -16.17
CA ASP A 102 4.87 3.85 -16.86
C ASP A 102 5.43 5.00 -15.99
N PRO A 103 5.88 6.11 -16.60
CA PRO A 103 6.48 7.22 -15.85
C PRO A 103 5.56 7.85 -14.81
N ILE A 104 4.25 7.90 -15.05
CA ILE A 104 3.28 8.52 -14.13
C ILE A 104 3.17 7.67 -12.87
N SER A 105 3.03 6.35 -13.02
CA SER A 105 3.02 5.42 -11.89
C SER A 105 4.32 5.47 -11.07
N VAL A 106 5.47 5.61 -11.72
CA VAL A 106 6.77 5.76 -11.01
C VAL A 106 6.83 7.05 -10.21
N VAL A 107 6.34 8.18 -10.76
CA VAL A 107 6.27 9.46 -10.03
C VAL A 107 5.33 9.36 -8.84
N LEU A 108 4.15 8.74 -9.03
CA LEU A 108 3.20 8.52 -7.94
C LEU A 108 3.81 7.66 -6.81
N ALA A 109 4.50 6.59 -7.18
CA ALA A 109 5.16 5.71 -6.22
C ALA A 109 6.29 6.45 -5.46
N LYS A 110 7.10 7.26 -6.14
CA LYS A 110 8.13 8.12 -5.52
C LYS A 110 7.52 9.08 -4.49
N ASN A 111 6.48 9.81 -4.87
CA ASN A 111 5.82 10.77 -3.98
C ASN A 111 5.18 10.07 -2.78
N SER A 112 4.62 8.88 -3.00
CA SER A 112 4.09 8.04 -1.92
C SER A 112 5.18 7.58 -0.96
N THR A 113 6.35 7.17 -1.47
CA THR A 113 7.52 6.83 -0.65
C THR A 113 8.00 8.03 0.17
N GLU A 114 8.10 9.20 -0.45
CA GLU A 114 8.49 10.43 0.23
C GLU A 114 7.52 10.76 1.37
N ALA A 115 6.21 10.66 1.13
CA ALA A 115 5.21 10.85 2.17
C ALA A 115 5.36 9.83 3.32
N MET A 116 5.57 8.55 3.00
CA MET A 116 5.79 7.52 4.03
C MET A 116 7.10 7.72 4.79
N SER A 117 8.13 8.30 4.16
CA SER A 117 9.43 8.57 4.77
C SER A 117 9.34 9.53 5.95
N MET A 118 8.32 10.41 5.96
CA MET A 118 8.04 11.31 7.09
C MET A 118 7.71 10.54 8.38
N VAL A 119 7.13 9.34 8.26
CA VAL A 119 6.82 8.46 9.39
C VAL A 119 7.93 7.43 9.58
N VAL A 120 8.44 6.85 8.50
CA VAL A 120 9.47 5.80 8.52
C VAL A 120 10.70 6.29 7.73
N PRO A 121 11.69 6.93 8.38
CA PRO A 121 12.84 7.52 7.70
C PRO A 121 13.71 6.55 6.91
N LEU A 122 13.53 5.23 7.09
CA LEU A 122 14.22 4.22 6.31
C LEU A 122 13.70 4.13 4.87
N TYR A 123 12.52 4.66 4.58
CA TYR A 123 11.91 4.54 3.25
C TYR A 123 12.47 5.58 2.28
N THR A 124 13.62 5.25 1.67
CA THR A 124 14.08 5.92 0.46
C THR A 124 13.43 5.32 -0.78
N TRP A 125 13.33 6.07 -1.87
CA TRP A 125 12.79 5.55 -3.13
C TRP A 125 13.52 4.30 -3.62
N PRO A 126 14.87 4.28 -3.74
CA PRO A 126 15.56 3.09 -4.22
C PRO A 126 15.39 1.87 -3.30
N ALA A 127 15.36 2.07 -1.97
CA ALA A 127 15.16 0.98 -1.02
C ALA A 127 13.75 0.39 -1.13
N LEU A 128 12.71 1.24 -1.17
CA LEU A 128 11.32 0.76 -1.26
C LEU A 128 11.01 0.17 -2.65
N ALA A 129 11.54 0.76 -3.72
CA ALA A 129 11.42 0.18 -5.06
C ALA A 129 12.05 -1.21 -5.11
N THR A 130 13.26 -1.39 -4.58
CA THR A 130 13.90 -2.72 -4.51
C THR A 130 13.03 -3.71 -3.74
N TYR A 131 12.45 -3.28 -2.61
CA TYR A 131 11.56 -4.10 -1.80
C TYR A 131 10.28 -4.54 -2.56
N ILE A 132 9.65 -3.61 -3.28
CA ILE A 132 8.46 -3.90 -4.10
C ILE A 132 8.80 -4.86 -5.23
N TYR A 133 9.94 -4.67 -5.88
CA TYR A 133 10.41 -5.56 -6.94
C TYR A 133 10.70 -6.97 -6.41
N GLU A 134 11.25 -7.10 -5.19
CA GLU A 134 11.41 -8.39 -4.51
C GLU A 134 10.05 -9.06 -4.22
N LEU A 135 9.06 -8.31 -3.72
CA LEU A 135 7.70 -8.81 -3.46
C LEU A 135 7.06 -9.38 -4.73
N VAL A 136 7.31 -8.78 -5.89
CA VAL A 136 6.80 -9.27 -7.17
C VAL A 136 7.77 -10.22 -7.88
N GLY A 137 8.93 -10.54 -7.31
CA GLY A 137 9.91 -11.46 -7.90
C GLY A 137 10.55 -10.97 -9.20
N LEU A 138 10.87 -9.67 -9.29
CA LEU A 138 11.53 -9.04 -10.43
C LEU A 138 12.86 -8.37 -10.02
N PRO A 139 13.83 -8.26 -10.93
CA PRO A 139 15.03 -7.45 -10.69
C PRO A 139 14.67 -5.96 -10.70
N CYS A 140 15.11 -5.21 -9.70
CA CYS A 140 14.84 -3.77 -9.64
C CYS A 140 15.76 -2.99 -10.60
N PRO A 141 15.20 -2.14 -11.50
CA PRO A 141 16.01 -1.31 -12.39
C PRO A 141 16.59 -0.07 -11.69
N VAL A 142 16.15 0.23 -10.46
CA VAL A 142 16.60 1.40 -9.70
C VAL A 142 17.93 1.08 -9.02
N LYS A 143 18.97 1.86 -9.34
CA LYS A 143 20.28 1.73 -8.68
C LYS A 143 20.20 2.23 -7.24
N MET A 144 20.68 1.41 -6.30
CA MET A 144 20.78 1.78 -4.88
C MET A 144 22.17 2.34 -4.57
N GLY A 145 22.22 3.49 -3.87
CA GLY A 145 23.43 4.00 -3.24
C GLY A 145 23.75 3.25 -1.95
N ILE A 146 24.84 3.64 -1.28
CA ILE A 146 25.28 3.01 -0.03
C ILE A 146 24.21 3.16 1.06
N ILE A 147 23.64 4.37 1.21
CA ILE A 147 22.59 4.65 2.20
C ILE A 147 21.33 3.84 1.89
N ASP A 148 20.92 3.77 0.62
CA ASP A 148 19.75 3.00 0.22
C ASP A 148 19.91 1.50 0.53
N ASN A 149 21.10 0.94 0.30
CA ASN A 149 21.39 -0.45 0.64
C ASN A 149 21.28 -0.70 2.15
N ILE A 150 21.75 0.22 2.98
CA ILE A 150 21.59 0.13 4.44
C ILE A 150 20.11 0.20 4.80
N CYS A 151 19.38 1.17 4.26
CA CYS A 151 17.94 1.33 4.46
C CYS A 151 17.15 0.08 4.08
N TYR A 152 17.37 -0.45 2.87
CA TYR A 152 16.78 -1.70 2.39
C TYR A 152 17.11 -2.86 3.32
N SER A 153 18.39 -3.04 3.68
CA SER A 153 18.83 -4.14 4.55
C SER A 153 18.16 -4.07 5.93
N LEU A 154 18.02 -2.87 6.49
CA LEU A 154 17.34 -2.66 7.77
C LEU A 154 15.84 -2.96 7.67
N ILE A 155 15.16 -2.51 6.61
CA ILE A 155 13.74 -2.82 6.37
C ILE A 155 13.56 -4.32 6.22
N HIS A 156 14.39 -4.95 5.38
CA HIS A 156 14.32 -6.38 5.10
C HIS A 156 14.55 -7.21 6.36
N PHE A 157 15.60 -6.90 7.13
CA PHE A 157 15.86 -7.55 8.42
C PHE A 157 14.75 -7.31 9.44
N MET A 158 14.21 -6.08 9.49
CA MET A 158 13.08 -5.76 10.38
C MET A 158 11.87 -6.64 10.03
N MET A 159 11.45 -6.64 8.77
CA MET A 159 10.26 -7.38 8.33
C MET A 159 10.46 -8.89 8.43
N THR A 160 11.57 -9.45 7.93
CA THR A 160 11.75 -10.91 7.84
C THR A 160 12.19 -11.58 9.14
N PHE A 161 12.78 -10.82 10.07
CA PHE A 161 13.33 -11.37 11.32
C PHE A 161 12.78 -10.70 12.57
N LEU A 162 12.97 -9.38 12.75
CA LEU A 162 12.65 -8.74 14.03
C LEU A 162 11.15 -8.73 14.34
N MET A 163 10.29 -8.62 13.33
CA MET A 163 8.83 -8.65 13.50
C MET A 163 8.29 -10.01 14.00
N LYS A 164 9.11 -11.06 14.05
CA LYS A 164 8.77 -12.33 14.72
C LYS A 164 8.54 -12.18 16.22
N PHE A 165 9.16 -11.18 16.84
CA PHE A 165 9.11 -11.00 18.28
C PHE A 165 8.00 -10.03 18.69
N ASP A 166 7.06 -10.49 19.52
CA ASP A 166 5.90 -9.70 19.98
C ASP A 166 6.30 -8.37 20.61
N ARG A 167 7.38 -8.37 21.40
CA ARG A 167 7.91 -7.15 22.02
C ARG A 167 8.35 -6.11 20.99
N VAL A 168 8.97 -6.55 19.89
CA VAL A 168 9.34 -5.68 18.78
C VAL A 168 8.07 -5.14 18.12
N ARG A 169 7.11 -6.01 17.79
CA ARG A 169 5.82 -5.58 17.18
C ARG A 169 5.11 -4.54 18.04
N VAL A 170 5.01 -4.77 19.35
CA VAL A 170 4.38 -3.82 20.29
C VAL A 170 5.15 -2.49 20.34
N CYS A 171 6.49 -2.53 20.35
CA CYS A 171 7.33 -1.34 20.35
C CYS A 171 7.16 -0.53 19.05
N VAL A 172 7.29 -1.18 17.90
CA VAL A 172 7.09 -0.58 16.57
C VAL A 172 5.70 0.03 16.48
N ASN A 173 4.65 -0.69 16.89
CA ASN A 173 3.29 -0.18 16.87
C ASN A 173 3.10 1.05 17.75
N LYS A 174 3.73 1.11 18.94
CA LYS A 174 3.71 2.30 19.81
C LYS A 174 4.44 3.48 19.15
N LEU A 175 5.61 3.25 18.58
CA LEU A 175 6.40 4.28 17.91
C LEU A 175 5.66 4.84 16.68
N THR A 176 5.11 3.98 15.83
CA THR A 176 4.34 4.38 14.65
C THR A 176 3.13 5.22 15.05
N ARG A 177 2.35 4.79 16.05
CA ARG A 177 1.22 5.58 16.56
C ARG A 177 1.66 6.93 17.11
N TRP A 178 2.78 7.00 17.81
CA TRP A 178 3.30 8.27 18.31
C TRP A 178 3.69 9.22 17.17
N LYS A 179 4.36 8.71 16.13
CA LYS A 179 4.74 9.51 14.96
C LYS A 179 3.54 10.00 14.16
N ILE A 180 2.54 9.15 13.93
CA ILE A 180 1.29 9.55 13.26
C ILE A 180 0.63 10.69 14.04
N LYS A 181 0.43 10.52 15.36
CA LYS A 181 -0.13 11.57 16.21
C LYS A 181 0.72 12.85 16.21
N ALA A 182 2.04 12.74 16.09
CA ALA A 182 2.92 13.90 16.00
C ALA A 182 2.77 14.63 14.66
N ALA A 183 2.59 13.89 13.56
CA ALA A 183 2.30 14.45 12.25
C ALA A 183 0.94 15.17 12.24
N GLU A 184 -0.12 14.54 12.77
CA GLU A 184 -1.45 15.15 12.92
C GLU A 184 -1.39 16.48 13.69
N ARG A 185 -0.64 16.53 14.81
CA ARG A 185 -0.47 17.78 15.57
C ARG A 185 0.20 18.88 14.77
N LYS A 186 1.19 18.56 13.94
CA LYS A 186 1.87 19.55 13.08
C LYS A 186 0.95 20.05 11.98
N ASP A 187 0.14 19.17 11.40
CA ASP A 187 -0.81 19.52 10.35
C ASP A 187 -1.89 20.47 10.87
N LEU A 188 -2.46 20.17 12.05
CA LEU A 188 -3.41 21.06 12.73
C LEU A 188 -2.82 22.45 12.98
N GLN A 189 -1.57 22.53 13.45
CA GLN A 189 -0.87 23.81 13.65
C GLN A 189 -0.62 24.57 12.33
N PHE A 190 -0.38 23.85 11.24
CA PHE A 190 -0.21 24.46 9.93
C PHE A 190 -1.53 25.03 9.39
N MET A 191 -2.63 24.28 9.55
CA MET A 191 -3.97 24.75 9.18
C MET A 191 -4.38 25.98 9.98
N GLU A 192 -4.19 25.98 11.30
CA GLU A 192 -4.46 27.15 12.15
C GLU A 192 -3.70 28.40 11.70
N LYS A 193 -2.40 28.26 11.35
CA LYS A 193 -1.60 29.38 10.84
C LYS A 193 -2.13 29.91 9.50
N LYS A 194 -2.56 29.02 8.61
CA LYS A 194 -3.11 29.39 7.31
C LYS A 194 -4.45 30.11 7.46
N ASP A 195 -5.30 29.64 8.36
CA ASP A 195 -6.60 30.27 8.64
C ASP A 195 -6.42 31.66 9.26
N VAL A 196 -5.48 31.81 10.20
CA VAL A 196 -5.11 33.12 10.76
C VAL A 196 -4.57 34.06 9.67
N GLN A 197 -3.74 33.56 8.75
CA GLN A 197 -3.20 34.36 7.65
C GLN A 197 -4.30 34.84 6.68
N LEU A 198 -5.23 33.94 6.31
CA LEU A 198 -6.37 34.29 5.46
C LEU A 198 -7.29 35.33 6.13
N LEU A 199 -7.50 35.24 7.44
CA LEU A 199 -8.23 36.25 8.19
C LEU A 199 -7.52 37.61 8.14
N LEU A 200 -6.20 37.65 8.35
CA LEU A 200 -5.42 38.89 8.31
C LEU A 200 -5.40 39.53 6.91
N GLU A 201 -5.47 38.75 5.85
CA GLU A 201 -5.59 39.23 4.46
C GLU A 201 -6.96 39.84 4.15
N GLN A 202 -8.02 39.50 4.89
CA GLN A 202 -9.35 40.11 4.74
C GLN A 202 -9.48 41.49 5.40
N TYR A 203 -8.54 41.86 6.28
CA TYR A 203 -8.54 43.13 7.02
C TYR A 203 -7.48 44.14 6.52
N ASN A 204 -6.77 43.82 5.43
CA ASN A 204 -5.88 44.73 4.70
C ASN A 204 -6.44 45.03 3.30
#